data_AF-A0A2E9LGZ1-F1
#
_entry.id   AF-A0A2E9LGZ1-F1
#
_cell.length_a   1.000
_cell.length_b   1.000
_cell.length_c   1.000
_cell.angle_alpha   90.00
_cell.angle_beta   90.00
_cell.angle_gamma   90.00
#
_symmetry.space_group_name_H-M   'P 1'
#
loop_
_entity.id
_entity.type
_entity.pdbx_description
1 polymer ?
#
loop_
_entity_poly.entity_id
_entity_poly.type
_entity_poly.pdbx_seq_one_letter_code
_entity_poly.pdbx_strand_id
1 'polypeptide(L)'
;MTRKSFFRDKTPTEIRNLKPKKVYTQNNLIKKIIDLDPSIDGIELRSVITPHKYLADNRSGARSSRLNFKHGNYIALSQPKTQNEAHNCKDIPLKIRERDFNELTKLKEMENNFLGYSFRPVQGKVRSKRIVPFWSLLEGARLYAYSEQASAKIKIENYKDSKRVSREGATIVCEVPSRTKQHPRYKFALEHVPIDGTTEKRGVVWSINPKGLLDEESLELILGRTNHELYNIRYTSLTGREESKVITFYPHDVAAYAKIIDKSWNEERNITPLEMSPFGLPSQKGVDIYKKICNNLLIYDKTIKNKHKLRKPHLSEVCTLFGRSVGVLGPKETLYCDEERDGKLKNYDWGFSF
;
A
#
# COMPACT_ATOMS: atom_id res chain seq x y z
N MET A 1 -5.97 -6.12 -27.64
CA MET A 1 -7.00 -6.31 -26.58
C MET A 1 -6.46 -6.95 -25.28
N THR A 2 -5.15 -7.22 -25.19
CA THR A 2 -4.44 -7.97 -24.13
C THR A 2 -4.02 -7.17 -22.89
N ARG A 3 -4.29 -5.86 -22.82
CA ARG A 3 -3.66 -4.95 -21.83
C ARG A 3 -4.18 -5.03 -20.38
N LYS A 4 -5.19 -5.84 -20.01
CA LYS A 4 -5.73 -5.84 -18.63
C LYS A 4 -5.86 -7.20 -17.95
N SER A 5 -5.34 -8.27 -18.55
CA SER A 5 -5.08 -9.52 -17.81
C SER A 5 -4.17 -9.30 -16.60
N PHE A 6 -3.30 -8.28 -16.65
CA PHE A 6 -2.38 -7.91 -15.57
C PHE A 6 -3.03 -7.71 -14.21
N PHE A 7 -4.26 -7.18 -14.20
CA PHE A 7 -5.01 -6.91 -12.98
C PHE A 7 -6.14 -7.91 -12.74
N ARG A 8 -6.22 -8.99 -13.52
CA ARG A 8 -7.24 -10.00 -13.34
C ARG A 8 -6.87 -10.87 -12.14
N ASP A 9 -7.73 -10.83 -11.14
CA ASP A 9 -7.67 -11.78 -10.04
C ASP A 9 -8.67 -12.92 -10.25
N LYS A 10 -8.42 -14.08 -9.65
CA LYS A 10 -9.40 -15.18 -9.62
C LYS A 10 -10.69 -14.71 -8.93
N THR A 11 -11.81 -15.04 -9.54
CA THR A 11 -13.18 -14.88 -9.01
C THR A 11 -13.45 -15.90 -7.91
N PRO A 12 -14.43 -15.68 -7.02
CA PRO A 12 -14.79 -16.68 -6.01
C PRO A 12 -15.07 -18.07 -6.58
N THR A 13 -15.66 -18.14 -7.78
CA THR A 13 -15.93 -19.41 -8.47
C THR A 13 -14.63 -20.09 -8.92
N GLU A 14 -13.71 -19.35 -9.56
CA GLU A 14 -12.41 -19.89 -9.96
C GLU A 14 -11.61 -20.41 -8.76
N ILE A 15 -11.61 -19.71 -7.62
CA ILE A 15 -10.93 -20.17 -6.40
C ILE A 15 -11.60 -21.43 -5.83
N ARG A 16 -12.93 -21.52 -5.88
CA ARG A 16 -13.64 -22.73 -5.43
C ARG A 16 -13.34 -23.96 -6.29
N ASN A 17 -13.05 -23.77 -7.58
CA ASN A 17 -12.68 -24.86 -8.47
C ASN A 17 -11.32 -25.48 -8.12
N LEU A 18 -10.50 -24.77 -7.32
CA LEU A 18 -9.28 -25.30 -6.69
C LEU A 18 -9.58 -26.25 -5.51
N LYS A 19 -10.86 -26.52 -5.21
CA LYS A 19 -11.33 -27.36 -4.08
C LYS A 19 -10.67 -26.95 -2.75
N PRO A 20 -10.89 -25.70 -2.30
CA PRO A 20 -10.13 -25.13 -1.19
C PRO A 20 -10.29 -25.95 0.10
N LYS A 21 -9.17 -26.18 0.79
CA LYS A 21 -9.13 -26.87 2.08
C LYS A 21 -9.76 -25.98 3.15
N LYS A 22 -10.68 -26.53 3.93
CA LYS A 22 -11.34 -25.80 5.03
C LYS A 22 -10.39 -25.62 6.19
N VAL A 23 -10.21 -24.37 6.62
CA VAL A 23 -9.37 -24.00 7.75
C VAL A 23 -10.22 -23.29 8.79
N TYR A 24 -10.31 -23.87 9.99
CA TYR A 24 -11.18 -23.37 11.07
C TYR A 24 -10.43 -22.51 12.09
N THR A 25 -9.09 -22.49 12.04
CA THR A 25 -8.25 -21.76 12.99
C THR A 25 -7.24 -20.88 12.25
N GLN A 26 -6.83 -19.78 12.88
CA GLN A 26 -5.82 -18.86 12.33
C GLN A 26 -4.39 -19.28 12.69
N ASN A 27 -4.20 -20.40 13.39
CA ASN A 27 -2.88 -20.87 13.77
C ASN A 27 -2.11 -21.33 12.53
N ASN A 28 -0.89 -20.78 12.38
CA ASN A 28 0.00 -21.00 11.25
C ASN A 28 -0.70 -20.72 9.90
N LEU A 29 -1.61 -19.75 9.87
CA LEU A 29 -2.37 -19.44 8.66
C LEU A 29 -1.46 -18.87 7.59
N ILE A 30 -0.51 -18.01 7.96
CA ILE A 30 0.49 -17.48 7.02
C ILE A 30 1.33 -18.58 6.41
N LYS A 31 1.82 -19.54 7.23
CA LYS A 31 2.55 -20.69 6.70
C LYS A 31 1.72 -21.50 5.71
N LYS A 32 0.46 -21.79 6.06
CA LYS A 32 -0.49 -22.47 5.14
C LYS A 32 -0.69 -21.70 3.84
N ILE A 33 -0.72 -20.37 3.86
CA ILE A 33 -0.84 -19.53 2.66
C ILE A 33 0.45 -19.58 1.83
N ILE A 34 1.62 -19.51 2.46
CA ILE A 34 2.92 -19.60 1.79
C ILE A 34 3.07 -20.94 1.08
N ASP A 35 2.63 -22.03 1.72
CA ASP A 35 2.78 -23.40 1.21
C ASP A 35 1.78 -23.76 0.09
N LEU A 36 0.84 -22.87 -0.28
CA LEU A 36 -0.11 -23.15 -1.36
C LEU A 36 0.59 -23.20 -2.72
N ASP A 37 0.26 -24.20 -3.53
CA ASP A 37 0.45 -24.08 -4.98
C ASP A 37 -0.64 -23.15 -5.55
N PRO A 38 -0.28 -21.98 -6.12
CA PRO A 38 -1.25 -21.02 -6.61
C PRO A 38 -2.14 -21.55 -7.74
N SER A 39 -1.72 -22.60 -8.44
CA SER A 39 -2.41 -23.18 -9.59
C SER A 39 -3.52 -24.16 -9.19
N ILE A 40 -3.31 -24.94 -8.12
CA ILE A 40 -4.20 -26.06 -7.73
C ILE A 40 -4.75 -25.98 -6.31
N ASP A 41 -4.09 -25.28 -5.37
CA ASP A 41 -4.51 -25.22 -3.98
C ASP A 41 -5.37 -23.99 -3.66
N GLY A 42 -6.23 -24.11 -2.66
CA GLY A 42 -6.94 -22.97 -2.07
C GLY A 42 -7.26 -23.18 -0.60
N ILE A 43 -7.60 -22.10 0.09
CA ILE A 43 -8.02 -22.10 1.49
C ILE A 43 -9.44 -21.52 1.60
N GLU A 44 -10.30 -22.23 2.30
CA GLU A 44 -11.60 -21.74 2.77
C GLU A 44 -11.48 -21.47 4.27
N LEU A 45 -11.24 -20.20 4.63
CA LEU A 45 -11.09 -19.79 6.01
C LEU A 45 -12.45 -19.58 6.67
N ARG A 46 -12.70 -20.33 7.74
CA ARG A 46 -13.93 -20.30 8.55
C ARG A 46 -13.77 -19.60 9.89
N SER A 47 -12.64 -18.93 10.09
CA SER A 47 -12.35 -18.08 11.25
C SER A 47 -12.36 -16.60 10.88
N VAL A 48 -12.70 -15.73 11.85
CA VAL A 48 -12.80 -14.28 11.62
C VAL A 48 -11.42 -13.61 11.74
N ILE A 49 -10.94 -12.99 10.66
CA ILE A 49 -9.69 -12.20 10.67
C ILE A 49 -9.89 -10.83 11.31
N THR A 50 -11.05 -10.21 11.08
CA THR A 50 -11.34 -8.86 11.58
C THR A 50 -11.33 -8.86 13.12
N PRO A 51 -10.56 -7.98 13.78
CA PRO A 51 -10.47 -7.97 15.25
C PRO A 51 -11.83 -7.82 15.93
N HIS A 52 -12.02 -8.51 17.06
CA HIS A 52 -13.28 -8.57 17.80
C HIS A 52 -13.86 -7.20 18.13
N LYS A 53 -13.04 -6.18 18.43
CA LYS A 53 -13.50 -4.81 18.70
C LYS A 53 -14.31 -4.15 17.57
N TYR A 54 -14.22 -4.66 16.33
CA TYR A 54 -15.00 -4.16 15.19
C TYR A 54 -16.20 -5.06 14.85
N LEU A 55 -16.29 -6.24 15.46
CA LEU A 55 -17.43 -7.13 15.38
C LEU A 55 -18.48 -6.62 16.37
N ALA A 56 -19.70 -6.45 15.92
CA ALA A 56 -20.85 -6.20 16.78
C ALA A 56 -21.99 -7.11 16.29
N ASP A 57 -22.88 -7.52 17.19
CA ASP A 57 -23.78 -8.65 16.97
C ASP A 57 -24.66 -8.55 15.71
N ASN A 58 -24.95 -7.31 15.25
CA ASN A 58 -25.79 -7.05 14.07
C ASN A 58 -25.03 -6.48 12.85
N ARG A 59 -23.69 -6.52 12.82
CA ARG A 59 -22.91 -6.00 11.68
C ARG A 59 -22.60 -7.09 10.67
N SER A 60 -22.79 -6.77 9.38
CA SER A 60 -22.27 -7.61 8.30
C SER A 60 -20.75 -7.65 8.31
N GLY A 61 -20.14 -8.73 7.80
CA GLY A 61 -18.68 -8.84 7.70
C GLY A 61 -18.07 -7.69 6.89
N ALA A 62 -18.77 -7.24 5.84
CA ALA A 62 -18.38 -6.06 5.06
C ALA A 62 -18.38 -4.76 5.89
N ARG A 63 -19.39 -4.54 6.75
CA ARG A 63 -19.44 -3.34 7.60
C ARG A 63 -18.33 -3.35 8.66
N SER A 64 -18.09 -4.49 9.31
CA SER A 64 -17.01 -4.65 10.29
C SER A 64 -15.63 -4.47 9.65
N SER A 65 -15.40 -5.05 8.47
CA SER A 65 -14.14 -4.86 7.74
C SER A 65 -13.92 -3.41 7.31
N ARG A 66 -14.96 -2.70 6.82
CA ARG A 66 -14.85 -1.26 6.49
C ARG A 66 -14.52 -0.42 7.72
N LEU A 67 -15.13 -0.72 8.87
CA LEU A 67 -14.83 -0.03 10.12
C LEU A 67 -13.38 -0.28 10.56
N ASN A 68 -12.92 -1.53 10.48
CA ASN A 68 -11.52 -1.88 10.73
C ASN A 68 -10.59 -1.15 9.76
N PHE A 69 -10.90 -1.07 8.46
CA PHE A 69 -10.05 -0.35 7.51
C PHE A 69 -9.90 1.15 7.87
N LYS A 70 -10.99 1.77 8.34
CA LYS A 70 -11.02 3.20 8.72
C LYS A 70 -10.33 3.49 10.06
N HIS A 71 -10.46 2.61 11.05
CA HIS A 71 -10.04 2.86 12.44
C HIS A 71 -9.10 1.80 13.01
N GLY A 72 -8.58 0.93 12.15
CA GLY A 72 -7.66 -0.15 12.48
C GLY A 72 -6.32 0.37 12.94
N ASN A 73 -5.50 -0.56 13.45
CA ASN A 73 -4.18 -0.22 13.95
C ASN A 73 -3.22 -0.07 12.75
N TYR A 74 -2.43 1.00 12.78
CA TYR A 74 -1.30 1.23 11.88
C TYR A 74 -0.05 1.37 12.73
N ILE A 75 1.07 0.83 12.26
CA ILE A 75 2.36 0.97 12.92
C ILE A 75 2.73 2.45 12.89
N ALA A 76 2.87 3.08 14.05
CA ALA A 76 3.34 4.46 14.12
C ALA A 76 4.85 4.44 13.95
N LEU A 77 5.35 5.01 12.85
CA LEU A 77 6.77 5.04 12.62
C LEU A 77 7.47 5.88 13.70
N SER A 78 8.61 5.40 14.19
CA SER A 78 9.50 6.06 15.15
C SER A 78 10.34 7.15 14.47
N GLN A 79 9.66 7.94 13.64
CA GLN A 79 10.23 9.08 12.95
C GLN A 79 10.48 10.26 13.92
N PRO A 80 11.33 11.21 13.51
CA PRO A 80 11.41 12.53 14.13
C PRO A 80 10.04 13.20 14.30
N LYS A 81 9.84 13.94 15.39
CA LYS A 81 8.59 14.67 15.68
C LYS A 81 8.67 16.13 15.30
N THR A 82 9.86 16.71 15.30
CA THR A 82 10.12 18.11 14.96
C THR A 82 11.03 18.23 13.73
N GLN A 83 10.99 19.40 13.08
CA GLN A 83 11.87 19.69 11.95
C GLN A 83 13.35 19.63 12.36
N ASN A 84 13.69 20.14 13.55
CA ASN A 84 15.05 20.09 14.07
C ASN A 84 15.53 18.65 14.34
N GLU A 85 14.69 17.80 14.95
CA GLU A 85 15.01 16.38 15.08
C GLU A 85 15.21 15.72 13.71
N ALA A 86 14.40 16.08 12.71
CA ALA A 86 14.51 15.50 11.38
C ALA A 86 15.84 15.84 10.68
N HIS A 87 16.30 17.09 10.77
CA HIS A 87 17.59 17.48 10.20
C HIS A 87 18.76 16.75 10.86
N ASN A 88 18.69 16.57 12.19
CA ASN A 88 19.74 15.92 12.97
C ASN A 88 19.68 14.37 12.94
N CYS A 89 18.55 13.79 12.53
CA CYS A 89 18.37 12.34 12.47
C CYS A 89 19.27 11.71 11.40
N LYS A 90 20.12 10.76 11.79
CA LYS A 90 20.97 10.03 10.84
C LYS A 90 20.21 8.89 10.14
N ASP A 91 19.11 8.44 10.71
CA ASP A 91 18.32 7.36 10.14
C ASP A 91 17.50 7.85 8.95
N ILE A 92 17.64 7.15 7.82
CA ILE A 92 16.79 7.34 6.65
C ILE A 92 15.45 6.60 6.84
N PRO A 93 14.39 6.98 6.11
CA PRO A 93 13.07 6.33 6.21
C PRO A 93 13.11 4.80 6.11
N LEU A 94 14.00 4.23 5.29
CA LEU A 94 14.18 2.78 5.17
C LEU A 94 14.53 2.14 6.52
N LYS A 95 15.54 2.69 7.23
CA LYS A 95 16.00 2.19 8.54
C LYS A 95 14.94 2.33 9.62
N ILE A 96 14.22 3.45 9.64
CA ILE A 96 13.11 3.68 10.58
C ILE A 96 12.03 2.61 10.37
N ARG A 97 11.61 2.40 9.12
CA ARG A 97 10.63 1.35 8.80
C ARG A 97 11.14 -0.04 9.17
N GLU A 98 12.42 -0.33 8.98
CA GLU A 98 12.96 -1.67 9.22
C GLU A 98 12.91 -2.00 10.70
N ARG A 99 13.39 -1.06 11.52
CA ARG A 99 13.29 -1.14 12.98
C ARG A 99 11.84 -1.34 13.43
N ASP A 100 10.92 -0.51 12.95
CA ASP A 100 9.53 -0.53 13.42
C ASP A 100 8.77 -1.76 12.92
N PHE A 101 9.08 -2.27 11.73
CA PHE A 101 8.46 -3.50 11.22
C PHE A 101 9.03 -4.75 11.87
N ASN A 102 10.29 -4.73 12.33
CA ASN A 102 10.86 -5.82 13.12
C ASN A 102 10.11 -6.03 14.45
N GLU A 103 9.43 -5.03 15.00
CA GLU A 103 8.58 -5.23 16.18
C GLU A 103 7.42 -6.20 15.90
N LEU A 104 6.99 -6.35 14.65
CA LEU A 104 5.96 -7.31 14.27
C LEU A 104 6.40 -8.77 14.46
N THR A 105 7.70 -9.06 14.41
CA THR A 105 8.22 -10.44 14.56
C THR A 105 8.17 -10.92 16.00
N LYS A 106 8.05 -10.00 16.95
CA LYS A 106 7.91 -10.29 18.38
C LYS A 106 6.47 -10.62 18.78
N LEU A 107 5.50 -10.31 17.92
CA LEU A 107 4.07 -10.56 18.16
C LEU A 107 3.68 -11.97 17.70
N LYS A 108 2.73 -12.60 18.39
CA LYS A 108 2.10 -13.81 17.85
C LYS A 108 1.36 -13.48 16.56
N GLU A 109 1.29 -14.44 15.63
CA GLU A 109 0.63 -14.25 14.33
C GLU A 109 -0.79 -13.65 14.46
N MET A 110 -1.60 -14.15 15.40
CA MET A 110 -2.97 -13.66 15.58
C MET A 110 -3.09 -12.28 16.25
N GLU A 111 -2.05 -11.85 16.96
CA GLU A 111 -2.00 -10.54 17.63
C GLU A 111 -1.64 -9.43 16.65
N ASN A 112 -0.90 -9.78 15.59
CA ASN A 112 -0.54 -8.86 14.52
C ASN A 112 -1.77 -8.56 13.65
N ASN A 113 -2.40 -7.42 13.94
CA ASN A 113 -3.60 -6.92 13.27
C ASN A 113 -3.36 -5.54 12.62
N PHE A 114 -2.10 -5.23 12.32
CA PHE A 114 -1.75 -3.97 11.67
C PHE A 114 -2.15 -3.97 10.20
N LEU A 115 -2.71 -2.85 9.74
CA LEU A 115 -3.18 -2.67 8.37
C LEU A 115 -2.13 -2.05 7.43
N GLY A 116 -1.01 -1.62 8.01
CA GLY A 116 0.02 -0.83 7.36
C GLY A 116 0.74 0.00 8.40
N TYR A 117 1.30 1.12 7.99
CA TYR A 117 2.01 2.04 8.86
C TYR A 117 1.57 3.49 8.64
N SER A 118 2.02 4.35 9.53
CA SER A 118 1.60 5.73 9.57
C SER A 118 2.69 6.64 10.09
N PHE A 119 2.64 7.88 9.65
CA PHE A 119 3.57 8.91 10.01
C PHE A 119 2.92 10.30 10.03
N ARG A 120 3.62 11.33 10.52
CA ARG A 120 3.12 12.71 10.54
C ARG A 120 4.13 13.68 9.94
N PRO A 121 3.68 14.71 9.21
CA PRO A 121 4.58 15.77 8.77
C PRO A 121 5.30 16.45 9.94
N VAL A 122 6.61 16.60 9.82
CA VAL A 122 7.47 17.28 10.81
C VAL A 122 7.58 18.79 10.53
N GLN A 123 7.20 19.21 9.32
CA GLN A 123 7.19 20.59 8.85
C GLN A 123 5.92 20.92 8.05
N GLY A 124 5.69 22.22 7.86
CA GLY A 124 4.53 22.75 7.12
C GLY A 124 3.28 22.90 7.98
N LYS A 125 2.26 23.53 7.37
CA LYS A 125 0.95 23.80 8.01
C LYS A 125 0.08 22.54 8.12
N VAL A 126 0.21 21.61 7.18
CA VAL A 126 -0.60 20.38 7.15
C VAL A 126 0.04 19.32 8.05
N ARG A 127 -0.54 19.05 9.22
CA ARG A 127 -0.05 18.04 10.19
C ARG A 127 -0.85 16.75 10.23
N SER A 128 -1.83 16.59 9.33
CA SER A 128 -2.67 15.38 9.25
C SER A 128 -1.84 14.10 9.14
N LYS A 129 -2.31 13.04 9.82
CA LYS A 129 -1.69 11.72 9.80
C LYS A 129 -1.63 11.22 8.36
N ARG A 130 -0.48 10.68 7.97
CA ARG A 130 -0.29 9.95 6.72
C ARG A 130 -0.38 8.48 7.02
N ILE A 131 -1.18 7.73 6.27
CA ILE A 131 -1.26 6.26 6.40
C ILE A 131 -0.89 5.60 5.08
N VAL A 132 -0.16 4.49 5.17
CA VAL A 132 0.21 3.65 4.03
C VAL A 132 -0.29 2.24 4.31
N PRO A 133 -1.48 1.87 3.82
CA PRO A 133 -1.98 0.51 3.94
C PRO A 133 -1.09 -0.47 3.17
N PHE A 134 -0.89 -1.69 3.69
CA PHE A 134 -0.05 -2.69 3.03
C PHE A 134 -0.56 -3.07 1.63
N TRP A 135 -1.87 -3.22 1.46
CA TRP A 135 -2.49 -3.43 0.14
C TRP A 135 -2.07 -2.37 -0.88
N SER A 136 -1.94 -1.11 -0.44
CA SER A 136 -1.59 0.00 -1.30
C SER A 136 -0.16 -0.11 -1.83
N LEU A 137 0.77 -0.56 -0.98
CA LEU A 137 2.15 -0.83 -1.40
C LEU A 137 2.21 -1.87 -2.51
N LEU A 138 1.45 -2.96 -2.37
CA LEU A 138 1.55 -4.10 -3.27
C LEU A 138 0.84 -3.83 -4.60
N GLU A 139 -0.35 -3.23 -4.55
CA GLU A 139 -1.00 -2.77 -5.78
C GLU A 139 -0.22 -1.64 -6.47
N GLY A 140 0.48 -0.80 -5.71
CA GLY A 140 1.37 0.22 -6.26
C GLY A 140 2.55 -0.39 -7.01
N ALA A 141 3.20 -1.40 -6.41
CA ALA A 141 4.23 -2.19 -7.08
C ALA A 141 3.71 -2.89 -8.34
N ARG A 142 2.51 -3.51 -8.27
CA ARG A 142 1.83 -4.12 -9.42
C ARG A 142 1.59 -3.10 -10.54
N LEU A 143 1.10 -1.92 -10.19
CA LEU A 143 0.79 -0.87 -11.15
C LEU A 143 2.03 -0.28 -11.80
N TYR A 144 3.13 -0.12 -11.04
CA TYR A 144 4.42 0.27 -11.56
C TYR A 144 4.96 -0.78 -12.55
N ALA A 145 5.01 -2.06 -12.15
CA ALA A 145 5.45 -3.14 -13.02
C ALA A 145 4.62 -3.22 -14.32
N TYR A 146 3.28 -3.11 -14.21
CA TYR A 146 2.39 -3.02 -15.38
C TYR A 146 2.76 -1.88 -16.32
N SER A 147 3.06 -0.69 -15.77
CA SER A 147 3.38 0.49 -16.58
C SER A 147 4.65 0.31 -17.40
N GLU A 148 5.62 -0.44 -16.87
CA GLU A 148 6.88 -0.76 -17.54
C GLU A 148 6.74 -1.91 -18.54
N GLN A 149 5.94 -2.93 -18.23
CA GLN A 149 5.77 -4.13 -19.06
C GLN A 149 4.74 -3.99 -20.20
N ALA A 150 3.65 -3.23 -20.01
CA ALA A 150 2.47 -3.25 -20.90
C ALA A 150 2.32 -2.00 -21.81
N SER A 151 3.42 -1.28 -22.07
CA SER A 151 3.44 0.00 -22.80
C SER A 151 2.54 1.09 -22.20
N ALA A 152 2.18 0.99 -20.92
CA ALA A 152 1.28 1.92 -20.23
C ALA A 152 2.06 2.87 -19.32
N LYS A 153 3.16 3.44 -19.84
CA LYS A 153 4.16 4.21 -19.07
C LYS A 153 3.51 5.28 -18.17
N ILE A 154 3.95 5.31 -16.92
CA ILE A 154 3.70 6.43 -16.00
C ILE A 154 4.52 7.63 -16.50
N LYS A 155 3.88 8.78 -16.66
CA LYS A 155 4.58 10.03 -17.01
C LYS A 155 4.85 10.84 -15.75
N ILE A 156 6.02 11.48 -15.73
CA ILE A 156 6.48 12.33 -14.64
C ILE A 156 7.03 13.62 -15.21
N GLU A 157 6.45 14.73 -14.77
CA GLU A 157 6.86 16.09 -15.07
C GLU A 157 7.37 16.75 -13.78
N ASN A 158 8.66 17.09 -13.79
CA ASN A 158 9.37 17.60 -12.63
C ASN A 158 9.36 19.13 -12.66
N TYR A 159 8.67 19.77 -11.71
CA TYR A 159 8.78 21.20 -11.50
C TYR A 159 9.82 21.46 -10.41
N LYS A 160 11.10 21.52 -10.83
CA LYS A 160 12.25 21.72 -9.93
C LYS A 160 12.72 23.19 -9.84
N ASP A 161 12.11 24.11 -10.58
CA ASP A 161 12.64 25.46 -10.82
C ASP A 161 12.49 26.46 -9.65
N SER A 162 12.29 25.99 -8.42
CA SER A 162 12.24 26.89 -7.26
C SER A 162 13.53 26.87 -6.46
N LYS A 163 14.03 28.05 -6.08
CA LYS A 163 15.14 28.21 -5.11
C LYS A 163 14.87 27.54 -3.74
N ARG A 164 13.66 27.02 -3.51
CA ARG A 164 13.17 26.43 -2.25
C ARG A 164 13.06 24.90 -2.31
N VAL A 165 13.39 24.23 -3.42
CA VAL A 165 13.28 22.76 -3.55
C VAL A 165 14.05 22.03 -2.45
N SER A 166 15.22 22.51 -2.03
CA SER A 166 15.98 21.90 -0.94
C SER A 166 15.19 21.86 0.38
N ARG A 167 14.46 22.92 0.71
CA ARG A 167 13.69 23.06 1.97
C ARG A 167 12.28 22.47 1.90
N GLU A 168 11.65 22.57 0.74
CA GLU A 168 10.23 22.20 0.56
C GLU A 168 10.04 20.88 -0.16
N GLY A 169 11.06 20.40 -0.88
CA GLY A 169 10.93 19.31 -1.84
C GLY A 169 10.36 19.79 -3.18
N ALA A 170 10.50 18.94 -4.19
CA ALA A 170 9.92 19.18 -5.50
C ALA A 170 8.42 18.85 -5.51
N THR A 171 7.70 19.54 -6.39
CA THR A 171 6.35 19.15 -6.79
C THR A 171 6.45 18.44 -8.13
N ILE A 172 5.92 17.23 -8.18
CA ILE A 172 6.04 16.36 -9.34
C ILE A 172 4.66 15.99 -9.84
N VAL A 173 4.34 16.41 -11.07
CA VAL A 173 3.09 16.05 -11.73
C VAL A 173 3.23 14.65 -12.30
N CYS A 174 2.27 13.79 -11.97
CA CYS A 174 2.27 12.37 -12.26
C CYS A 174 1.02 12.02 -13.07
N GLU A 175 1.20 11.23 -14.13
CA GLU A 175 0.12 10.65 -14.93
C GLU A 175 0.21 9.12 -14.85
N VAL A 176 -0.68 8.49 -14.09
CA VAL A 176 -0.62 7.06 -13.75
C VAL A 176 -1.80 6.30 -14.40
N PRO A 177 -1.57 5.14 -15.04
CA PRO A 177 -2.65 4.38 -15.67
C PRO A 177 -3.68 3.87 -14.65
N SER A 178 -4.95 3.77 -15.07
CA SER A 178 -6.00 3.14 -14.27
C SER A 178 -6.04 1.63 -14.44
N ARG A 179 -6.32 0.93 -13.34
CA ARG A 179 -6.60 -0.52 -13.33
C ARG A 179 -7.93 -0.84 -14.04
N THR A 180 -8.93 0.04 -13.99
CA THR A 180 -10.28 -0.18 -14.52
C THR A 180 -10.34 0.00 -16.04
N LYS A 181 -10.96 -0.95 -16.78
CA LYS A 181 -11.09 -0.86 -18.25
C LYS A 181 -11.80 0.44 -18.65
N GLN A 182 -11.34 1.09 -19.74
CA GLN A 182 -11.85 2.36 -20.27
C GLN A 182 -11.77 3.58 -19.34
N HIS A 183 -11.26 3.42 -18.11
CA HIS A 183 -11.05 4.56 -17.23
C HIS A 183 -9.82 5.35 -17.67
N PRO A 184 -9.89 6.69 -17.73
CA PRO A 184 -8.74 7.53 -18.08
C PRO A 184 -7.62 7.39 -17.04
N ARG A 185 -6.44 7.88 -17.41
CA ARG A 185 -5.29 7.95 -16.51
C ARG A 185 -5.54 8.97 -15.42
N TYR A 186 -4.99 8.71 -14.23
CA TYR A 186 -5.07 9.62 -13.10
C TYR A 186 -3.96 10.65 -13.21
N LYS A 187 -4.32 11.94 -13.17
CA LYS A 187 -3.36 13.05 -13.16
C LYS A 187 -3.41 13.76 -11.80
N PHE A 188 -2.26 13.87 -11.13
CA PHE A 188 -2.15 14.50 -9.81
C PHE A 188 -0.72 14.97 -9.58
N ALA A 189 -0.49 15.78 -8.54
CA ALA A 189 0.84 16.14 -8.08
C ALA A 189 1.22 15.40 -6.79
N LEU A 190 2.49 15.00 -6.69
CA LEU A 190 3.13 14.65 -5.42
C LEU A 190 3.98 15.86 -4.98
N GLU A 191 3.56 16.49 -3.90
CA GLU A 191 4.28 17.58 -3.24
C GLU A 191 5.28 17.03 -2.24
N HIS A 192 6.32 17.82 -1.96
CA HIS A 192 7.38 17.50 -1.00
C HIS A 192 8.15 16.22 -1.33
N VAL A 193 8.44 16.01 -2.61
CA VAL A 193 9.33 14.90 -3.02
C VAL A 193 10.78 15.33 -2.80
N PRO A 194 11.56 14.61 -1.96
CA PRO A 194 12.96 14.91 -1.77
C PRO A 194 13.75 14.55 -3.03
N ILE A 195 14.31 15.56 -3.69
CA ILE A 195 15.17 15.41 -4.88
C ILE A 195 16.59 15.85 -4.56
N ASP A 196 16.77 16.88 -3.73
CA ASP A 196 18.09 17.40 -3.40
C ASP A 196 18.74 16.60 -2.27
N GLY A 197 20.03 16.31 -2.39
CA GLY A 197 20.80 15.52 -1.44
C GLY A 197 21.13 16.21 -0.11
N THR A 198 20.58 17.39 0.17
CA THR A 198 20.91 18.20 1.35
C THR A 198 20.33 17.62 2.65
N THR A 199 20.69 18.15 3.81
CA THR A 199 20.18 17.68 5.12
C THR A 199 18.68 17.85 5.29
N GLU A 200 18.10 18.85 4.62
CA GLU A 200 16.68 19.20 4.64
C GLU A 200 15.80 18.10 4.06
N LYS A 201 16.34 17.24 3.18
CA LYS A 201 15.62 16.08 2.60
C LYS A 201 14.96 15.20 3.67
N ARG A 202 15.58 15.12 4.85
CA ARG A 202 15.11 14.35 6.00
C ARG A 202 13.84 14.93 6.64
N GLY A 203 13.62 16.24 6.56
CA GLY A 203 12.37 16.87 6.96
C GLY A 203 11.31 16.80 5.86
N VAL A 204 11.73 17.00 4.61
CA VAL A 204 10.87 17.01 3.41
C VAL A 204 10.09 15.71 3.25
N VAL A 205 10.76 14.55 3.35
CA VAL A 205 10.13 13.24 3.13
C VAL A 205 8.85 13.03 3.96
N TRP A 206 8.84 13.44 5.23
CA TRP A 206 7.71 13.21 6.11
C TRP A 206 6.50 14.10 5.79
N SER A 207 6.72 15.14 4.99
CA SER A 207 5.67 16.07 4.53
C SER A 207 5.05 15.67 3.20
N ILE A 208 5.53 14.61 2.54
CA ILE A 208 5.01 14.14 1.24
C ILE A 208 3.48 14.10 1.23
N ASN A 209 2.92 14.68 0.17
CA ASN A 209 1.50 14.88 0.06
C ASN A 209 1.01 14.78 -1.38
N PRO A 210 -0.03 14.00 -1.67
CA PRO A 210 -0.77 14.18 -2.91
C PRO A 210 -1.55 15.47 -2.98
N LYS A 211 -1.70 15.97 -4.19
CA LYS A 211 -2.59 17.07 -4.51
C LYS A 211 -3.30 16.83 -5.82
N GLY A 212 -4.62 17.02 -5.82
CA GLY A 212 -5.40 17.07 -7.04
C GLY A 212 -5.05 18.32 -7.85
N LEU A 213 -5.11 18.20 -9.17
CA LEU A 213 -4.84 19.31 -10.08
C LEU A 213 -6.16 19.93 -10.53
N LEU A 214 -6.15 21.24 -10.73
CA LEU A 214 -7.25 21.95 -11.36
C LEU A 214 -6.94 22.08 -12.85
N ASP A 215 -7.98 21.95 -13.65
CA ASP A 215 -7.95 22.26 -15.06
C ASP A 215 -7.92 23.79 -15.21
N GLU A 216 -7.01 24.30 -16.02
CA GLU A 216 -6.76 25.76 -16.08
C GLU A 216 -7.91 26.52 -16.76
N GLU A 217 -8.61 25.87 -17.70
CA GLU A 217 -9.71 26.48 -18.46
C GLU A 217 -11.04 26.41 -17.70
N SER A 218 -11.39 25.23 -17.20
CA SER A 218 -12.66 25.01 -16.50
C SER A 218 -12.61 25.30 -15.00
N LEU A 219 -11.41 25.41 -14.42
CA LEU A 219 -11.17 25.46 -12.97
C LEU A 219 -11.75 24.26 -12.20
N GLU A 220 -12.13 23.21 -12.92
CA GLU A 220 -12.64 21.98 -12.33
C GLU A 220 -11.48 21.09 -11.90
N LEU A 221 -11.72 20.23 -10.91
CA LEU A 221 -10.72 19.26 -10.49
C LEU A 221 -10.52 18.23 -11.61
N ILE A 222 -9.33 18.19 -12.21
CA ILE A 222 -8.93 17.12 -13.12
C ILE A 222 -9.13 15.81 -12.38
N LEU A 223 -9.67 14.80 -13.07
CA LEU A 223 -9.92 13.47 -12.51
C LEU A 223 -8.63 12.90 -11.89
N GLY A 224 -8.47 13.16 -10.59
CA GLY A 224 -7.28 12.86 -9.81
C GLY A 224 -7.41 11.54 -9.07
N ARG A 225 -6.54 11.34 -8.07
CA ARG A 225 -6.17 10.08 -7.39
C ARG A 225 -7.25 9.07 -7.03
N THR A 226 -8.54 9.41 -6.95
CA THR A 226 -9.70 8.49 -7.14
C THR A 226 -11.00 9.06 -6.56
N ASN A 227 -12.15 8.69 -7.15
CA ASN A 227 -13.48 8.84 -6.53
C ASN A 227 -13.55 8.24 -5.11
N HIS A 228 -12.68 7.30 -4.75
CA HIS A 228 -12.65 6.69 -3.43
C HIS A 228 -12.18 7.65 -2.32
N GLU A 229 -11.42 8.70 -2.63
CA GLU A 229 -11.11 9.77 -1.67
C GLU A 229 -12.37 10.52 -1.23
N LEU A 230 -13.33 10.74 -2.15
CA LEU A 230 -14.62 11.37 -1.85
C LEU A 230 -15.42 10.55 -0.82
N TYR A 231 -15.30 9.23 -0.86
CA TYR A 231 -16.05 8.32 0.01
C TYR A 231 -15.27 7.84 1.24
N ASN A 232 -14.00 8.22 1.38
CA ASN A 232 -13.20 7.93 2.57
C ASN A 232 -13.46 8.93 3.71
N ILE A 233 -14.73 9.27 3.91
CA ILE A 233 -15.16 10.15 5.01
C ILE A 233 -14.93 9.39 6.33
N ARG A 234 -14.11 9.98 7.19
CA ARG A 234 -13.79 9.49 8.51
C ARG A 234 -14.24 10.51 9.54
N TYR A 235 -15.08 10.07 10.46
CA TYR A 235 -15.40 10.81 11.68
C TYR A 235 -14.57 10.24 12.82
N THR A 236 -14.24 11.09 13.80
CA THR A 236 -13.76 10.64 15.10
C THR A 236 -14.72 9.58 15.63
N SER A 237 -14.19 8.44 16.06
CA SER A 237 -14.99 7.49 16.84
C SER A 237 -15.42 8.19 18.14
N LEU A 238 -16.58 7.84 18.70
CA LEU A 238 -17.11 8.43 19.94
C LEU A 238 -16.09 8.42 21.09
N THR A 239 -15.15 7.48 21.07
CA THR A 239 -14.07 7.31 22.07
C THR A 239 -12.67 7.66 21.53
N GLY A 240 -12.57 8.08 20.27
CA GLY A 240 -11.31 8.27 19.57
C GLY A 240 -10.72 9.66 19.76
N ARG A 241 -9.51 9.74 20.32
CA ARG A 241 -8.70 10.98 20.37
C ARG A 241 -7.99 11.32 19.04
N GLU A 242 -8.05 10.44 18.04
CA GLU A 242 -7.41 10.67 16.74
C GLU A 242 -8.25 11.58 15.84
N GLU A 243 -7.60 12.57 15.24
CA GLU A 243 -8.21 13.48 14.25
C GLU A 243 -8.95 12.73 13.14
N SER A 244 -10.08 13.30 12.71
CA SER A 244 -10.88 12.81 11.59
C SER A 244 -10.11 12.84 10.27
N LYS A 245 -9.23 13.84 10.07
CA LYS A 245 -8.52 14.07 8.82
C LYS A 245 -7.23 13.25 8.75
N VAL A 246 -7.24 12.25 7.87
CA VAL A 246 -6.11 11.37 7.58
C VAL A 246 -5.89 11.34 6.07
N ILE A 247 -4.64 11.41 5.63
CA ILE A 247 -4.27 11.27 4.22
C ILE A 247 -3.80 9.84 3.98
N THR A 248 -4.42 9.17 3.01
CA THR A 248 -4.14 7.76 2.71
C THR A 248 -3.31 7.64 1.44
N PHE A 249 -2.18 6.95 1.54
CA PHE A 249 -1.42 6.32 0.45
C PHE A 249 -2.29 5.41 -0.43
N TYR A 250 -2.63 5.75 -1.67
CA TYR A 250 -3.26 4.83 -2.64
C TYR A 250 -2.23 4.24 -3.62
N PRO A 251 -2.58 3.16 -4.33
CA PRO A 251 -1.66 2.47 -5.23
C PRO A 251 -1.01 3.38 -6.28
N HIS A 252 -1.77 4.37 -6.80
CA HIS A 252 -1.26 5.29 -7.81
C HIS A 252 -0.09 6.14 -7.29
N ASP A 253 -0.06 6.45 -6.00
CA ASP A 253 0.97 7.28 -5.38
C ASP A 253 2.25 6.52 -5.17
N VAL A 254 2.09 5.28 -4.69
CA VAL A 254 3.20 4.36 -4.52
C VAL A 254 3.80 4.07 -5.90
N ALA A 255 2.97 3.83 -6.92
CA ALA A 255 3.42 3.60 -8.29
C ALA A 255 4.12 4.83 -8.90
N ALA A 256 3.56 6.03 -8.72
CA ALA A 256 4.18 7.27 -9.14
C ALA A 256 5.53 7.48 -8.46
N TYR A 257 5.61 7.26 -7.14
CA TYR A 257 6.87 7.40 -6.39
C TYR A 257 7.91 6.34 -6.80
N ALA A 258 7.49 5.10 -7.06
CA ALA A 258 8.37 4.08 -7.62
C ALA A 258 8.92 4.51 -8.99
N LYS A 259 8.11 5.13 -9.84
CA LYS A 259 8.59 5.70 -11.10
C LYS A 259 9.51 6.91 -10.91
N ILE A 260 9.28 7.75 -9.90
CA ILE A 260 10.19 8.84 -9.53
C ILE A 260 11.56 8.27 -9.15
N ILE A 261 11.58 7.24 -8.29
CA ILE A 261 12.82 6.53 -7.90
C ILE A 261 13.54 6.00 -9.14
N ASP A 262 12.83 5.26 -10.00
CA ASP A 262 13.40 4.66 -11.21
C ASP A 262 14.00 5.71 -12.15
N LYS A 263 13.27 6.80 -12.43
CA LYS A 263 13.75 7.91 -13.25
C LYS A 263 14.95 8.59 -12.62
N SER A 264 14.86 9.00 -11.36
CA SER A 264 15.96 9.71 -10.69
C SER A 264 17.20 8.86 -10.54
N TRP A 265 17.06 7.56 -10.23
CA TRP A 265 18.21 6.67 -10.07
C TRP A 265 18.85 6.29 -11.40
N ASN A 266 18.04 5.85 -12.38
CA ASN A 266 18.57 5.29 -13.62
C ASN A 266 18.89 6.35 -14.68
N GLU A 267 18.13 7.45 -14.74
CA GLU A 267 18.33 8.53 -15.73
C GLU A 267 19.16 9.69 -15.15
N GLU A 268 18.86 10.12 -13.92
CA GLU A 268 19.50 11.31 -13.31
C GLU A 268 20.68 10.97 -12.36
N ARG A 269 20.96 9.68 -12.11
CA ARG A 269 21.96 9.19 -11.13
C ARG A 269 21.80 9.78 -9.72
N ASN A 270 20.57 10.11 -9.36
CA ASN A 270 20.19 10.69 -8.08
C ASN A 270 19.55 9.63 -7.18
N ILE A 271 20.26 9.26 -6.11
CA ILE A 271 19.79 8.26 -5.13
C ILE A 271 18.78 8.83 -4.13
N THR A 272 18.65 10.16 -4.03
CA THR A 272 17.89 10.82 -2.96
C THR A 272 16.46 10.32 -2.81
N PRO A 273 15.65 10.18 -3.89
CA PRO A 273 14.29 9.65 -3.76
C PRO A 273 14.24 8.21 -3.28
N LEU A 274 15.26 7.39 -3.61
CA LEU A 274 15.35 6.01 -3.15
C LEU A 274 15.64 5.96 -1.65
N GLU A 275 16.68 6.64 -1.19
CA GLU A 275 17.07 6.69 0.23
C GLU A 275 15.94 7.26 1.10
N MET A 276 15.27 8.29 0.58
CA MET A 276 14.21 9.00 1.28
C MET A 276 12.82 8.44 0.96
N SER A 277 12.71 7.23 0.39
CA SER A 277 11.39 6.67 0.09
C SER A 277 10.60 6.37 1.38
N PRO A 278 9.44 7.04 1.58
CA PRO A 278 8.55 6.72 2.70
C PRO A 278 7.77 5.41 2.43
N PHE A 279 7.85 4.87 1.22
CA PHE A 279 7.14 3.67 0.78
C PHE A 279 8.02 2.42 0.89
N GLY A 280 7.46 1.35 1.45
CA GLY A 280 8.04 0.01 1.32
C GLY A 280 8.12 -0.41 -0.14
N LEU A 281 9.24 -1.02 -0.52
CA LEU A 281 9.40 -1.65 -1.83
C LEU A 281 9.28 -3.15 -1.59
N PRO A 282 8.11 -3.76 -1.86
CA PRO A 282 7.91 -5.17 -1.53
C PRO A 282 8.90 -6.05 -2.28
N SER A 283 9.31 -7.14 -1.65
CA SER A 283 10.10 -8.20 -2.30
C SER A 283 9.20 -9.05 -3.23
N GLN A 284 9.80 -9.84 -4.12
CA GLN A 284 9.06 -10.80 -4.95
C GLN A 284 8.27 -11.79 -4.07
N LYS A 285 8.89 -12.27 -2.98
CA LYS A 285 8.23 -13.16 -2.00
C LYS A 285 7.02 -12.49 -1.33
N GLY A 286 7.10 -11.20 -1.00
CA GLY A 286 5.96 -10.42 -0.52
C GLY A 286 4.83 -10.34 -1.55
N VAL A 287 5.18 -10.12 -2.82
CA VAL A 287 4.23 -10.12 -3.93
C VAL A 287 3.56 -11.49 -4.11
N ASP A 288 4.31 -12.58 -4.02
CA ASP A 288 3.76 -13.93 -4.16
C ASP A 288 2.76 -14.28 -3.06
N ILE A 289 3.06 -13.91 -1.82
CA ILE A 289 2.15 -14.08 -0.68
C ILE A 289 0.86 -13.30 -0.92
N TYR A 290 0.96 -12.05 -1.38
CA TYR A 290 -0.20 -11.23 -1.70
C TYR A 290 -1.03 -11.81 -2.85
N LYS A 291 -0.39 -12.31 -3.91
CA LYS A 291 -1.07 -13.04 -4.99
C LYS A 291 -1.86 -14.22 -4.42
N LYS A 292 -1.27 -15.02 -3.51
CA LYS A 292 -1.95 -16.15 -2.86
C LYS A 292 -3.12 -15.70 -1.97
N ILE A 293 -2.96 -14.62 -1.18
CA ILE A 293 -4.07 -14.04 -0.40
C ILE A 293 -5.23 -13.62 -1.32
N CYS A 294 -4.93 -12.99 -2.45
CA CYS A 294 -5.95 -12.48 -3.37
C CYS A 294 -6.56 -13.55 -4.27
N ASN A 295 -5.83 -14.62 -4.60
CA ASN A 295 -6.23 -15.59 -5.62
C ASN A 295 -6.44 -17.02 -5.11
N ASN A 296 -6.13 -17.32 -3.85
CA ASN A 296 -6.26 -18.69 -3.32
C ASN A 296 -7.04 -18.72 -1.99
N LEU A 297 -7.45 -17.58 -1.45
CA LEU A 297 -8.19 -17.50 -0.19
C LEU A 297 -9.65 -17.11 -0.39
N LEU A 298 -10.54 -17.87 0.22
CA LEU A 298 -11.94 -17.52 0.44
C LEU A 298 -12.22 -17.44 1.93
N ILE A 299 -13.09 -16.51 2.31
CA ILE A 299 -13.58 -16.35 3.66
C ILE A 299 -15.04 -16.75 3.70
N TYR A 300 -15.38 -17.60 4.68
CA TYR A 300 -16.75 -17.89 5.03
C TYR A 300 -17.37 -16.72 5.78
N ASP A 301 -18.47 -16.20 5.26
CA ASP A 301 -19.21 -15.08 5.81
C ASP A 301 -20.71 -15.42 5.85
N LYS A 302 -21.23 -15.71 7.03
CA LYS A 302 -22.65 -16.05 7.20
C LYS A 302 -23.61 -14.93 6.75
N THR A 303 -23.13 -13.69 6.64
CA THR A 303 -23.95 -12.49 6.39
C THR A 303 -24.22 -12.23 4.91
N ILE A 304 -23.51 -12.89 3.99
CA ILE A 304 -23.76 -12.72 2.55
C ILE A 304 -24.87 -13.67 2.07
N LYS A 305 -25.61 -13.30 1.01
CA LYS A 305 -26.79 -14.05 0.55
C LYS A 305 -26.46 -15.27 -0.34
N ASN A 306 -25.24 -15.38 -0.88
CA ASN A 306 -24.93 -16.46 -1.82
C ASN A 306 -25.01 -17.87 -1.19
N LYS A 307 -25.23 -18.89 -2.02
CA LYS A 307 -25.44 -20.30 -1.59
C LYS A 307 -24.32 -20.83 -0.69
N HIS A 308 -23.08 -20.49 -1.00
CA HIS A 308 -21.91 -21.06 -0.33
C HIS A 308 -21.43 -20.23 0.87
N LYS A 309 -21.96 -19.02 1.05
CA LYS A 309 -21.48 -18.06 2.06
C LYS A 309 -19.98 -17.76 1.96
N LEU A 310 -19.40 -17.86 0.76
CA LEU A 310 -17.98 -17.59 0.50
C LEU A 310 -17.79 -16.27 -0.23
N ARG A 311 -16.77 -15.51 0.17
CA ARG A 311 -16.30 -14.28 -0.47
C ARG A 311 -14.78 -14.20 -0.49
N LYS A 312 -14.24 -13.30 -1.31
CA LYS A 312 -12.82 -12.90 -1.21
C LYS A 312 -12.57 -12.12 0.09
N PRO A 313 -11.32 -12.09 0.59
CA PRO A 313 -10.95 -11.19 1.68
C PRO A 313 -11.22 -9.73 1.30
N HIS A 314 -11.75 -8.97 2.23
CA HIS A 314 -11.85 -7.52 2.11
C HIS A 314 -10.48 -6.85 2.32
N LEU A 315 -10.32 -5.60 1.89
CA LEU A 315 -9.02 -4.89 1.99
C LEU A 315 -8.42 -4.88 3.39
N SER A 316 -9.21 -4.69 4.44
CA SER A 316 -8.67 -4.74 5.81
C SER A 316 -8.10 -6.12 6.15
N GLU A 317 -8.76 -7.19 5.71
CA GLU A 317 -8.34 -8.57 5.98
C GLU A 317 -7.09 -8.90 5.15
N VAL A 318 -7.01 -8.43 3.90
CA VAL A 318 -5.81 -8.53 3.06
C VAL A 318 -4.63 -7.83 3.74
N CYS A 319 -4.81 -6.59 4.19
CA CYS A 319 -3.77 -5.87 4.92
C CYS A 319 -3.36 -6.58 6.23
N THR A 320 -4.31 -7.08 7.01
CA THR A 320 -4.01 -7.84 8.23
C THR A 320 -3.21 -9.09 7.93
N LEU A 321 -3.62 -9.92 6.97
CA LEU A 321 -2.88 -11.12 6.59
C LEU A 321 -1.48 -10.79 6.06
N PHE A 322 -1.34 -9.71 5.29
CA PHE A 322 -0.03 -9.28 4.85
C PHE A 322 0.83 -8.79 6.03
N GLY A 323 0.29 -8.00 6.96
CA GLY A 323 0.99 -7.57 8.17
C GLY A 323 1.47 -8.75 9.02
N ARG A 324 0.65 -9.80 9.14
CA ARG A 324 1.05 -11.07 9.77
C ARG A 324 2.18 -11.76 9.03
N SER A 325 2.17 -11.69 7.70
CA SER A 325 3.26 -12.24 6.87
C SER A 325 4.58 -11.54 7.14
N VAL A 326 4.56 -10.21 7.32
CA VAL A 326 5.72 -9.44 7.77
C VAL A 326 6.19 -9.89 9.15
N GLY A 327 5.27 -10.17 10.08
CA GLY A 327 5.63 -10.68 11.41
C GLY A 327 6.27 -12.08 11.37
N VAL A 328 5.75 -12.99 10.54
CA VAL A 328 6.24 -14.38 10.45
C VAL A 328 7.59 -14.46 9.71
N LEU A 329 7.78 -13.68 8.65
CA LEU A 329 8.96 -13.77 7.79
C LEU A 329 10.00 -12.69 8.04
N GLY A 330 9.62 -11.60 8.70
CA GLY A 330 10.42 -10.40 8.83
C GLY A 330 10.30 -9.47 7.62
N PRO A 331 10.54 -8.16 7.83
CA PRO A 331 10.35 -7.16 6.78
C PRO A 331 11.35 -7.27 5.63
N LYS A 332 12.57 -7.77 5.86
CA LYS A 332 13.58 -8.03 4.80
C LYS A 332 13.05 -9.00 3.74
N GLU A 333 12.26 -9.98 4.14
CA GLU A 333 11.72 -11.01 3.26
C GLU A 333 10.44 -10.59 2.55
N THR A 334 9.78 -9.50 2.99
CA THR A 334 8.43 -9.14 2.50
C THR A 334 8.30 -7.71 1.95
N LEU A 335 8.99 -6.75 2.55
CA LEU A 335 8.77 -5.30 2.36
C LEU A 335 10.03 -4.53 1.90
N TYR A 336 11.11 -5.27 1.65
CA TYR A 336 12.36 -4.74 1.12
C TYR A 336 12.80 -5.55 -0.09
N CYS A 337 12.72 -4.93 -1.25
CA CYS A 337 13.28 -5.41 -2.51
C CYS A 337 14.81 -5.40 -2.42
N ASP A 338 15.39 -6.55 -2.68
CA ASP A 338 16.82 -6.74 -2.92
C ASP A 338 16.96 -7.18 -4.38
N GLU A 339 17.66 -6.39 -5.21
CA GLU A 339 17.71 -6.69 -6.65
C GLU A 339 18.41 -8.02 -6.97
N GLU A 340 19.34 -8.48 -6.14
CA GLU A 340 20.04 -9.76 -6.34
C GLU A 340 19.12 -10.94 -5.99
N ARG A 341 18.35 -10.82 -4.91
CA ARG A 341 17.41 -11.87 -4.47
C ARG A 341 16.11 -11.88 -5.27
N ASP A 342 15.53 -10.72 -5.50
CA ASP A 342 14.15 -10.56 -5.99
C ASP A 342 14.10 -10.13 -7.46
N GLY A 343 15.20 -9.64 -8.03
CA GLY A 343 15.21 -8.91 -9.29
C GLY A 343 14.65 -7.50 -9.17
N LYS A 344 14.49 -6.82 -10.30
CA LYS A 344 13.97 -5.44 -10.35
C LYS A 344 12.46 -5.42 -10.21
N LEU A 345 11.94 -4.50 -9.40
CA LEU A 345 10.48 -4.32 -9.16
C LEU A 345 9.65 -4.26 -10.46
N LYS A 346 10.18 -3.62 -11.51
CA LYS A 346 9.53 -3.52 -12.82
C LYS A 346 9.37 -4.85 -13.57
N ASN A 347 10.15 -5.86 -13.20
CA ASN A 347 10.19 -7.18 -13.81
C ASN A 347 9.48 -8.26 -12.97
N TYR A 348 8.90 -7.89 -11.83
CA TYR A 348 8.22 -8.85 -10.97
C TYR A 348 7.10 -9.58 -11.71
N ASP A 349 6.98 -10.87 -11.45
CA ASP A 349 5.91 -11.68 -12.03
C ASP A 349 4.59 -11.45 -11.28
N TRP A 350 3.63 -10.84 -11.98
CA TRP A 350 2.27 -10.66 -11.51
C TRP A 350 1.28 -11.66 -12.13
N GLY A 351 1.77 -12.66 -12.86
CA GLY A 351 0.99 -13.75 -13.46
C GLY A 351 0.85 -13.68 -14.98
N PHE A 352 1.91 -13.29 -15.71
CA PHE A 352 1.98 -13.49 -17.16
C PHE A 352 2.84 -14.72 -17.47
N SER A 353 2.21 -15.89 -17.52
CA SER A 353 2.66 -16.90 -18.48
C SER A 353 1.90 -16.62 -19.78
N PHE A 354 2.61 -16.14 -20.80
CA PHE A 354 2.09 -15.94 -22.15
C PHE A 354 1.64 -17.25 -22.80
#